data_AF-A0A960E1Q8-F1
#
_entry.id   AF-A0A960E1Q8-F1
#
_cell.length_a   1.000
_cell.length_b   1.000
_cell.length_c   1.000
_cell.angle_alpha   90.00
_cell.angle_beta   90.00
_cell.angle_gamma   90.00
#
_symmetry.space_group_name_H-M   'P 1'
#
loop_
_entity.id
_entity.type
_entity.pdbx_description
1 polymer ?
#
loop_
_entity_poly.entity_id
_entity_poly.type
_entity_poly.pdbx_seq_one_letter_code
_entity_poly.pdbx_strand_id
1 'polypeptide(L)'
;MSTPGGTVVDDERPAGDPRDDEAGGSVRGSSASSLLGDADLADVVVAGAVLFLLTANAPGQLRGSPILFDLVLWPLGAVGLVGLAVLARRGDAPARWGAAFLAWALVATVASDQPLVAFAGSWFGDRGWIFLAAYVGCWAVGRRRGWTAVRVVTGALVLGLALGALLALLQTTGPDEGSELVRLQSGRTPGFTVNPVYFGALMSGGVALVSSLAAGARHARWWGLLPLLTLLAAGVGLSGSRIAFAGAIGLGLAAAWRGRGTWARTALVAAAIAVGLAGAAVLLPDA
;
A
#
# COMPACT_ATOMS: atom_id res chain seq x y z
N MET A 1 -70.05 21.86 -7.51
CA MET A 1 -70.19 23.21 -6.92
C MET A 1 -68.84 23.86 -7.04
N SER A 2 -68.76 24.83 -7.94
CA SER A 2 -67.55 25.49 -8.40
C SER A 2 -67.50 26.92 -7.87
N THR A 3 -66.32 27.55 -8.01
CA THR A 3 -66.00 29.00 -8.00
C THR A 3 -65.47 29.59 -6.66
N PRO A 4 -64.75 30.73 -6.68
CA PRO A 4 -63.30 30.85 -6.99
C PRO A 4 -62.59 31.98 -6.19
N GLY A 5 -61.34 32.33 -6.57
CA GLY A 5 -60.73 33.67 -6.33
C GLY A 5 -59.54 33.63 -5.38
N GLY A 6 -58.29 33.85 -5.83
CA GLY A 6 -57.72 35.18 -6.15
C GLY A 6 -56.93 35.65 -4.92
N THR A 7 -55.69 36.13 -4.94
CA THR A 7 -54.97 36.95 -5.93
C THR A 7 -53.46 36.84 -5.71
N VAL A 8 -52.74 36.95 -6.82
CA VAL A 8 -51.32 37.23 -6.96
C VAL A 8 -50.94 38.53 -6.24
N VAL A 9 -49.82 38.51 -5.51
CA VAL A 9 -49.05 39.73 -5.19
C VAL A 9 -47.61 39.43 -5.59
N ASP A 10 -47.25 39.95 -6.76
CA ASP A 10 -45.89 40.15 -7.20
C ASP A 10 -45.25 41.23 -6.31
N ASP A 11 -44.20 40.88 -5.57
CA ASP A 11 -43.35 41.86 -4.90
C ASP A 11 -42.03 41.93 -5.67
N GLU A 12 -42.02 42.80 -6.67
CA GLU A 12 -40.81 43.29 -7.32
C GLU A 12 -39.95 44.02 -6.28
N ARG A 13 -38.77 43.48 -5.98
CA ARG A 13 -37.71 44.21 -5.29
C ARG A 13 -36.41 44.17 -6.10
N PRO A 14 -35.61 45.26 -6.00
CA PRO A 14 -35.02 45.92 -7.15
C PRO A 14 -33.66 45.35 -7.52
N ALA A 15 -33.30 45.56 -8.79
CA ALA A 15 -31.94 45.46 -9.29
C ALA A 15 -30.98 46.34 -8.47
N GLY A 16 -30.14 45.69 -7.67
CA GLY A 16 -28.96 46.25 -7.01
C GLY A 16 -27.68 45.78 -7.73
N ASP A 17 -27.16 46.72 -8.51
CA ASP A 17 -25.83 46.99 -9.11
C ASP A 17 -24.58 46.19 -8.63
N PRO A 18 -23.47 46.14 -9.40
CA PRO A 18 -22.82 44.90 -9.83
C PRO A 18 -21.32 45.01 -9.55
N ARG A 19 -20.90 45.35 -8.32
CA ARG A 19 -19.50 45.66 -8.00
C ARG A 19 -19.24 45.41 -6.51
N ASP A 20 -19.01 44.14 -6.20
CA ASP A 20 -18.19 43.67 -5.07
C ASP A 20 -17.58 42.36 -5.62
N ASP A 21 -16.55 42.45 -6.46
CA ASP A 21 -15.17 42.62 -6.02
C ASP A 21 -14.90 41.83 -4.74
N GLU A 22 -14.96 40.50 -4.85
CA GLU A 22 -13.89 39.63 -4.36
C GLU A 22 -14.05 38.24 -4.98
N ALA A 23 -13.72 38.20 -6.28
CA ALA A 23 -13.12 37.03 -6.92
C ALA A 23 -11.74 36.74 -6.29
N GLY A 24 -11.70 36.57 -4.96
CA GLY A 24 -10.65 35.86 -4.27
C GLY A 24 -10.82 34.40 -4.60
N GLY A 25 -10.32 34.00 -5.77
CA GLY A 25 -10.20 32.61 -6.16
C GLY A 25 -9.48 31.88 -5.05
N SER A 26 -10.25 31.22 -4.17
CA SER A 26 -9.71 30.33 -3.15
C SER A 26 -9.08 29.19 -3.94
N VAL A 27 -7.78 29.36 -4.15
CA VAL A 27 -6.89 28.43 -4.80
C VAL A 27 -7.26 27.04 -4.30
N ARG A 28 -7.61 26.15 -5.22
CA ARG A 28 -7.72 24.69 -5.03
C ARG A 28 -6.35 24.11 -4.63
N GLY A 29 -5.76 24.62 -3.56
CA GLY A 29 -4.46 24.27 -3.01
C GLY A 29 -4.58 23.68 -1.60
N SER A 30 -5.75 23.13 -1.24
CA SER A 30 -6.06 22.64 0.11
C SER A 30 -6.63 21.22 0.11
N SER A 31 -5.90 20.29 -0.48
CA SER A 31 -6.20 18.86 -0.30
C SER A 31 -5.04 18.12 0.37
N ALA A 32 -3.79 18.44 0.02
CA ALA A 32 -2.64 17.86 0.69
C ALA A 32 -2.40 18.50 2.07
N SER A 33 -2.52 19.83 2.18
CA SER A 33 -2.38 20.57 3.44
C SER A 33 -3.52 20.30 4.42
N SER A 34 -4.75 20.10 3.94
CA SER A 34 -5.89 19.72 4.79
C SER A 34 -5.81 18.28 5.27
N LEU A 35 -5.28 17.34 4.46
CA LEU A 35 -5.04 15.96 4.89
C LEU A 35 -3.91 15.84 5.92
N LEU A 36 -2.88 16.69 5.82
CA LEU A 36 -1.79 16.75 6.81
C LEU A 36 -2.16 17.54 8.06
N GLY A 37 -3.06 18.52 7.95
CA GLY A 37 -3.50 19.37 9.08
C GLY A 37 -4.29 18.61 10.15
N ASP A 38 -5.01 17.55 9.76
CA ASP A 38 -5.78 16.69 10.68
C ASP A 38 -5.00 15.47 11.19
N ALA A 39 -3.84 15.17 10.62
CA ALA A 39 -3.04 14.00 10.97
C ALA A 39 -2.16 14.30 12.19
N ASP A 40 -2.24 13.44 13.21
CA ASP A 40 -1.32 13.52 14.35
C ASP A 40 0.11 13.24 13.87
N LEU A 41 1.11 13.84 14.53
CA LEU A 41 2.53 13.62 14.26
C LEU A 41 2.86 12.13 14.24
N ALA A 42 2.25 11.36 15.13
CA ALA A 42 2.41 9.92 15.21
C ALA A 42 1.94 9.18 13.95
N ASP A 43 0.93 9.70 13.25
CA ASP A 43 0.43 9.11 11.99
C ASP A 43 1.38 9.41 10.83
N VAL A 44 1.91 10.64 10.78
CA VAL A 44 2.93 11.05 9.81
C VAL A 44 4.21 10.24 9.98
N VAL A 45 4.65 10.02 11.22
CA VAL A 45 5.83 9.19 11.53
C VAL A 45 5.62 7.74 11.07
N VAL A 46 4.45 7.14 11.33
CA VAL A 46 4.14 5.78 10.86
C VAL A 46 4.10 5.72 9.34
N ALA A 47 3.47 6.69 8.68
CA ALA A 47 3.43 6.74 7.22
C ALA A 47 4.83 6.93 6.60
N GLY A 48 5.66 7.79 7.19
CA GLY A 48 7.06 7.97 6.80
C GLY A 48 7.87 6.70 7.00
N ALA A 49 7.70 6.00 8.13
CA ALA A 49 8.33 4.70 8.39
C ALA A 49 7.91 3.65 7.36
N VAL A 50 6.61 3.58 7.03
CA VAL A 50 6.11 2.65 5.99
C VAL A 50 6.72 2.97 4.63
N LEU A 51 6.72 4.24 4.22
CA LEU A 51 7.33 4.65 2.95
C LEU A 51 8.82 4.29 2.92
N PHE A 52 9.53 4.59 4.01
CA PHE A 52 10.94 4.28 4.15
C PHE A 52 11.21 2.78 4.06
N LEU A 53 10.45 1.94 4.78
CA LEU A 53 10.62 0.48 4.73
C LEU A 53 10.38 -0.10 3.33
N LEU A 54 9.53 0.56 2.52
CA LEU A 54 9.26 0.15 1.13
C LEU A 54 10.34 0.59 0.12
N THR A 55 11.14 1.62 0.44
CA THR A 55 12.10 2.22 -0.52
C THR A 55 13.56 2.14 -0.07
N ALA A 56 13.83 1.84 1.21
CA ALA A 56 15.17 1.83 1.78
C ALA A 56 16.07 0.70 1.23
N ASN A 57 15.46 -0.37 0.69
CA ASN A 57 16.18 -1.48 0.10
C ASN A 57 16.52 -1.16 -1.37
N ALA A 58 17.56 -0.36 -1.57
CA ALA A 58 18.07 -0.07 -2.91
C ALA A 58 18.77 -1.32 -3.51
N PRO A 59 18.29 -1.86 -4.64
CA PRO A 59 18.93 -2.97 -5.34
C PRO A 59 20.33 -2.53 -5.74
N GLY A 60 21.33 -3.41 -5.62
CA GLY A 60 22.71 -3.05 -5.92
C GLY A 60 23.57 -2.73 -4.70
N GLN A 61 23.00 -2.46 -3.53
CA GLN A 61 23.78 -2.67 -2.32
C GLN A 61 23.95 -4.19 -2.10
N LEU A 62 24.97 -4.78 -2.74
CA LEU A 62 25.51 -6.11 -2.43
C LEU A 62 25.90 -6.26 -0.94
N ARG A 63 25.82 -5.17 -0.16
CA ARG A 63 25.95 -5.08 1.29
C ARG A 63 24.98 -4.02 1.85
N GLY A 64 23.73 -4.05 1.40
CA GLY A 64 22.66 -3.24 1.97
C GLY A 64 22.62 -3.49 3.45
N SER A 65 23.13 -2.55 4.25
CA SER A 65 23.24 -2.77 5.67
C SER A 65 21.81 -2.89 6.20
N PRO A 66 21.36 -4.09 6.64
CA PRO A 66 19.99 -4.27 7.15
C PRO A 66 19.72 -3.30 8.30
N ILE A 67 20.78 -2.75 8.90
CA ILE A 67 20.78 -1.66 9.88
C ILE A 67 19.76 -0.56 9.57
N LEU A 68 19.65 -0.04 8.34
CA LEU A 68 18.69 1.06 8.10
C LEU A 68 17.23 0.59 8.20
N PHE A 69 16.94 -0.57 7.62
CA PHE A 69 15.63 -1.21 7.71
C PHE A 69 15.30 -1.57 9.17
N ASP A 70 16.26 -2.19 9.85
CA ASP A 70 16.21 -2.59 11.26
C ASP A 70 16.02 -1.39 12.19
N LEU A 71 16.69 -0.27 11.94
CA LEU A 71 16.57 0.97 12.74
C LEU A 71 15.15 1.52 12.76
N VAL A 72 14.36 1.28 11.71
CA VAL A 72 12.95 1.70 11.65
C VAL A 72 12.03 0.57 12.10
N LEU A 73 12.31 -0.67 11.70
CA LEU A 73 11.50 -1.83 12.03
C LEU A 73 11.50 -2.12 13.53
N TRP A 74 12.66 -2.10 14.20
CA TRP A 74 12.78 -2.48 15.62
C TRP A 74 11.98 -1.56 16.54
N PRO A 75 12.14 -0.23 16.50
CA PRO A 75 11.38 0.66 17.38
C PRO A 75 9.87 0.58 17.09
N LEU A 76 9.49 0.53 15.82
CA LEU A 76 8.08 0.46 15.42
C LEU A 76 7.44 -0.86 15.87
N GLY A 77 8.14 -1.97 15.65
CA GLY A 77 7.74 -3.30 16.09
C GLY A 77 7.64 -3.40 17.60
N ALA A 78 8.60 -2.87 18.36
CA ALA A 78 8.59 -2.87 19.82
C ALA A 78 7.38 -2.11 20.40
N VAL A 79 7.12 -0.89 19.92
CA VAL A 79 5.91 -0.12 20.28
C VAL A 79 4.64 -0.89 19.92
N GLY A 80 4.67 -1.55 18.76
CA GLY A 80 3.61 -2.42 18.28
C GLY A 80 3.30 -3.61 19.17
N LEU A 81 4.31 -4.29 19.69
CA LEU A 81 4.15 -5.44 20.60
C LEU A 81 3.48 -5.04 21.92
N VAL A 82 3.80 -3.86 22.45
CA VAL A 82 3.07 -3.29 23.60
C VAL A 82 1.60 -3.08 23.22
N GLY A 83 1.34 -2.55 22.02
CA GLY A 83 -0.01 -2.41 21.47
C GLY A 83 -0.75 -3.73 21.31
N LEU A 84 -0.07 -4.79 20.84
CA LEU A 84 -0.61 -6.14 20.68
C LEU A 84 -1.08 -6.69 22.04
N ALA A 85 -0.25 -6.57 23.07
CA ALA A 85 -0.59 -7.02 24.43
C ALA A 85 -1.82 -6.28 24.97
N VAL A 86 -1.91 -4.96 24.77
CA VAL A 86 -3.08 -4.16 25.17
C VAL A 86 -4.33 -4.60 24.41
N LEU A 87 -4.25 -4.80 23.10
CA LEU A 87 -5.38 -5.26 22.27
C LEU A 87 -5.85 -6.67 22.68
N ALA A 88 -4.92 -7.60 22.89
CA ALA A 88 -5.23 -8.97 23.31
C ALA A 88 -5.93 -9.01 24.68
N ARG A 89 -5.46 -8.17 25.63
CA ARG A 89 -6.08 -8.00 26.96
C ARG A 89 -7.50 -7.44 26.86
N ARG A 90 -7.75 -6.51 25.93
CA ARG A 90 -9.07 -5.92 25.67
C ARG A 90 -10.04 -6.85 24.93
N GLY A 91 -9.62 -8.07 24.58
CA GLY A 91 -10.50 -9.03 23.93
C GLY A 91 -10.51 -8.99 22.40
N ASP A 92 -9.60 -8.25 21.79
CA ASP A 92 -9.49 -8.22 20.34
C ASP A 92 -9.03 -9.59 19.80
N ALA A 93 -9.94 -10.30 19.13
CA ALA A 93 -9.70 -11.67 18.67
C ALA A 93 -8.49 -11.78 17.71
N PRO A 94 -8.34 -10.93 16.69
CA PRO A 94 -7.15 -10.95 15.84
C PRO A 94 -5.84 -10.73 16.61
N ALA A 95 -5.82 -9.82 17.58
CA ALA A 95 -4.64 -9.59 18.42
C ALA A 95 -4.31 -10.81 19.29
N ARG A 96 -5.32 -11.52 19.81
CA ARG A 96 -5.12 -12.77 20.56
C ARG A 96 -4.53 -13.87 19.67
N TRP A 97 -5.01 -14.00 18.43
CA TRP A 97 -4.44 -14.95 17.47
C TRP A 97 -3.01 -14.57 17.08
N GLY A 98 -2.73 -13.29 16.86
CA GLY A 98 -1.37 -12.81 16.61
C GLY A 98 -0.42 -13.10 17.78
N ALA A 99 -0.87 -12.86 19.02
CA ALA A 99 -0.10 -13.17 20.23
C ALA A 99 0.11 -14.69 20.41
N ALA A 100 -0.93 -15.50 20.20
CA ALA A 100 -0.83 -16.96 20.27
C ALA A 100 0.13 -17.51 19.20
N PHE A 101 0.08 -16.97 17.99
CA PHE A 101 1.01 -17.32 16.92
C PHE A 101 2.45 -16.97 17.27
N LEU A 102 2.71 -15.78 17.83
CA LEU A 102 4.05 -15.40 18.29
C LEU A 102 4.56 -16.30 19.43
N ALA A 103 3.69 -16.65 20.38
CA ALA A 103 4.04 -17.55 21.46
C ALA A 103 4.38 -18.94 20.92
N TRP A 104 3.59 -19.47 19.99
CA TRP A 104 3.86 -20.75 19.35
C TRP A 104 5.16 -20.73 18.54
N ALA A 105 5.40 -19.66 17.78
CA ALA A 105 6.65 -19.47 17.05
C ALA A 105 7.86 -19.42 17.99
N LEU A 106 7.72 -18.85 19.18
CA LEU A 106 8.78 -18.82 20.19
C LEU A 106 9.07 -20.24 20.71
N VAL A 107 8.04 -21.02 21.01
CA VAL A 107 8.19 -22.43 21.41
C VAL A 107 8.92 -23.22 20.33
N ALA A 108 8.52 -23.07 19.07
CA ALA A 108 9.20 -23.72 17.94
C ALA A 108 10.66 -23.26 17.79
N THR A 109 10.94 -21.99 18.06
CA THR A 109 12.30 -21.42 18.05
C THR A 109 13.18 -22.07 19.12
N VAL A 110 12.68 -22.15 20.35
CA VAL A 110 13.40 -22.77 21.49
C VAL A 110 13.59 -24.27 21.27
N ALA A 111 12.64 -24.95 20.65
CA ALA A 111 12.70 -26.38 20.36
C ALA A 111 13.56 -26.74 19.13
N SER A 112 14.08 -25.76 18.39
CA SER A 112 14.91 -26.01 17.20
C SER A 112 16.33 -26.46 17.56
N ASP A 113 16.98 -27.18 16.63
CA ASP A 113 18.38 -27.62 16.79
C ASP A 113 19.37 -26.44 16.87
N GLN A 114 18.98 -25.26 16.40
CA GLN A 114 19.79 -24.04 16.39
C GLN A 114 18.99 -22.84 16.92
N PRO A 115 18.68 -22.80 18.23
CA PRO A 115 17.73 -21.84 18.79
C PRO A 115 18.19 -20.40 18.66
N LEU A 116 19.50 -20.13 18.73
CA LEU A 116 20.05 -18.78 18.54
C LEU A 116 19.84 -18.28 17.10
N VAL A 117 20.06 -19.13 16.10
CA VAL A 117 19.85 -18.79 14.68
C VAL A 117 18.36 -18.64 14.39
N ALA A 118 17.51 -19.51 14.95
CA ALA A 118 16.06 -19.40 14.82
C ALA A 118 15.51 -18.16 15.53
N PHE A 119 16.13 -17.71 16.62
CA PHE A 119 15.71 -16.53 17.36
C PHE A 119 16.11 -15.24 16.65
N ALA A 120 17.40 -15.07 16.36
CA ALA A 120 17.96 -13.84 15.82
C ALA A 120 17.90 -13.76 14.28
N GLY A 121 17.78 -14.89 13.60
CA GLY A 121 17.97 -15.00 12.15
C GLY A 121 19.42 -15.31 11.78
N SER A 122 19.63 -15.76 10.54
CA SER A 122 20.98 -15.89 9.96
C SER A 122 21.50 -14.52 9.53
N TRP A 123 22.82 -14.38 9.37
CA TRP A 123 23.44 -13.19 8.77
C TRP A 123 22.69 -12.81 7.47
N PHE A 124 22.17 -11.58 7.40
CA PHE A 124 21.40 -11.02 6.26
C PHE A 124 20.02 -11.66 5.98
N GLY A 125 19.41 -12.33 6.97
CA GLY A 125 18.09 -12.93 6.81
C GLY A 125 17.09 -12.48 7.86
N ASP A 126 16.02 -11.83 7.42
CA ASP A 126 14.84 -11.46 8.23
C ASP A 126 13.96 -12.67 8.60
N ARG A 127 14.59 -13.78 9.02
CA ARG A 127 13.95 -15.10 9.18
C ARG A 127 13.86 -15.54 10.64
N GLY A 128 14.34 -14.71 11.57
CA GLY A 128 14.30 -14.99 13.01
C GLY A 128 12.94 -14.71 13.64
N TRP A 129 12.66 -15.36 14.77
CA TRP A 129 11.49 -15.07 15.60
C TRP A 129 11.39 -13.58 15.94
N ILE A 130 12.52 -12.93 16.19
CA ILE A 130 12.57 -11.53 16.57
C ILE A 130 11.98 -10.64 15.45
N PHE A 131 12.26 -10.94 14.17
CA PHE A 131 11.69 -10.23 13.02
C PHE A 131 10.19 -10.47 12.90
N LEU A 132 9.76 -11.72 13.11
CA LEU A 132 8.34 -12.08 13.14
C LEU A 132 7.58 -11.28 14.20
N ALA A 133 8.16 -11.15 15.40
CA ALA A 133 7.62 -10.33 16.47
C ALA A 133 7.53 -8.85 16.07
N ALA A 134 8.57 -8.31 15.41
CA ALA A 134 8.56 -6.94 14.91
C ALA A 134 7.46 -6.72 13.85
N TYR A 135 7.28 -7.63 12.88
CA TYR A 135 6.24 -7.54 11.86
C TYR A 135 4.83 -7.58 12.44
N VAL A 136 4.56 -8.50 13.37
CA VAL A 136 3.28 -8.56 14.09
C VAL A 136 3.08 -7.31 14.95
N GLY A 137 4.15 -6.77 15.53
CA GLY A 137 4.16 -5.47 16.20
C GLY A 137 3.71 -4.35 15.28
N CYS A 138 4.35 -4.18 14.12
CA CYS A 138 3.98 -3.17 13.11
C CYS A 138 2.51 -3.30 12.68
N TRP A 139 2.01 -4.53 12.49
CA TRP A 139 0.59 -4.78 12.24
C TRP A 139 -0.30 -4.27 13.39
N ALA A 140 0.09 -4.53 14.64
CA ALA A 140 -0.65 -4.06 15.82
C ALA A 140 -0.63 -2.53 15.95
N VAL A 141 0.45 -1.85 15.51
CA VAL A 141 0.48 -0.38 15.41
C VAL A 141 -0.64 0.09 14.48
N GLY A 142 -0.71 -0.46 13.25
CA GLY A 142 -1.75 -0.10 12.29
C GLY A 142 -3.17 -0.37 12.81
N ARG A 143 -3.37 -1.46 13.54
CA ARG A 143 -4.68 -1.86 14.09
C ARG A 143 -5.26 -0.88 15.12
N ARG A 144 -4.41 -0.11 15.82
CA ARG A 144 -4.85 0.86 16.84
C ARG A 144 -5.23 2.23 16.26
N ARG A 145 -4.98 2.45 14.98
CA ARG A 145 -5.04 3.77 14.36
C ARG A 145 -6.44 4.11 13.84
N GLY A 146 -6.78 5.39 13.91
CA GLY A 146 -8.06 5.92 13.43
C GLY A 146 -8.12 6.08 11.91
N TRP A 147 -9.28 6.51 11.41
CA TRP A 147 -9.52 6.68 9.97
C TRP A 147 -8.57 7.66 9.27
N THR A 148 -8.14 8.73 9.95
CA THR A 148 -7.20 9.72 9.39
C THR A 148 -5.85 9.07 9.09
N ALA A 149 -5.28 8.37 10.07
CA ALA A 149 -4.04 7.60 9.91
C ALA A 149 -4.12 6.59 8.75
N VAL A 150 -5.25 5.88 8.63
CA VAL A 150 -5.46 4.92 7.53
C VAL A 150 -5.29 5.61 6.18
N ARG A 151 -5.79 6.83 5.99
CA ARG A 151 -5.63 7.57 4.73
C ARG A 151 -4.17 7.93 4.45
N VAL A 152 -3.46 8.44 5.45
CA VAL A 152 -2.05 8.85 5.30
C VAL A 152 -1.16 7.64 5.04
N VAL A 153 -1.31 6.57 5.82
CA VAL A 153 -0.56 5.32 5.65
C VAL A 153 -0.89 4.65 4.31
N THR A 154 -2.15 4.66 3.88
CA THR A 154 -2.53 4.14 2.56
C THR A 154 -1.88 4.94 1.43
N GLY A 155 -1.82 6.27 1.57
CA GLY A 155 -1.10 7.13 0.62
C GLY A 155 0.39 6.79 0.55
N ALA A 156 1.04 6.62 1.69
CA ALA A 156 2.44 6.20 1.77
C ALA A 156 2.69 4.80 1.18
N LEU A 157 1.81 3.83 1.46
CA LEU A 157 1.85 2.49 0.86
C LEU A 157 1.75 2.57 -0.66
N VAL A 158 0.74 3.29 -1.18
CA VAL A 158 0.52 3.45 -2.62
C VAL A 158 1.73 4.13 -3.28
N LEU A 159 2.29 5.16 -2.66
CA LEU A 159 3.47 5.84 -3.17
C LEU A 159 4.69 4.91 -3.20
N GLY A 160 4.98 4.20 -2.12
CA GLY A 160 6.10 3.25 -2.07
C GLY A 160 5.96 2.12 -3.08
N LEU A 161 4.74 1.58 -3.24
CA LEU A 161 4.42 0.57 -4.25
C LEU A 161 4.64 1.09 -5.68
N ALA A 162 4.17 2.31 -5.97
CA ALA A 162 4.35 2.95 -7.27
C ALA A 162 5.84 3.18 -7.57
N LEU A 163 6.60 3.70 -6.60
CA LEU A 163 8.05 3.89 -6.74
C LEU A 163 8.77 2.56 -7.00
N GLY A 164 8.40 1.49 -6.28
CA GLY A 164 8.96 0.16 -6.50
C GLY A 164 8.66 -0.40 -7.90
N ALA A 165 7.44 -0.23 -8.39
CA ALA A 165 7.06 -0.65 -9.73
C ALA A 165 7.77 0.17 -10.83
N LEU A 166 7.93 1.48 -10.63
CA LEU A 166 8.70 2.34 -11.53
C LEU A 166 10.17 1.94 -11.58
N LEU A 167 10.77 1.63 -10.43
CA LEU A 167 12.14 1.13 -10.39
C LEU A 167 12.28 -0.20 -11.11
N ALA A 168 11.33 -1.13 -10.94
CA ALA A 168 11.33 -2.39 -11.68
C ALA A 168 11.21 -2.18 -13.21
N LEU A 169 10.38 -1.23 -13.65
CA LEU A 169 10.32 -0.87 -15.06
C LEU A 169 11.66 -0.31 -15.55
N LEU A 170 12.27 0.59 -14.79
CA LEU A 170 13.59 1.15 -15.11
C LEU A 170 14.68 0.07 -15.14
N GLN A 171 14.63 -0.92 -14.24
CA GLN A 171 15.52 -2.09 -14.24
C GLN A 171 15.34 -2.97 -15.47
N THR A 172 14.15 -2.98 -16.06
CA THR A 172 13.86 -3.79 -17.27
C THR A 172 14.25 -3.07 -18.54
N THR A 173 14.04 -1.74 -18.61
CA THR A 173 14.23 -0.95 -19.84
C THR A 173 15.54 -0.16 -19.84
N GLY A 174 16.23 -0.06 -18.70
CA GLY A 174 17.46 0.69 -18.54
C GLY A 174 18.67 -0.03 -19.16
N PRO A 175 19.76 0.70 -19.44
CA PRO A 175 20.97 0.11 -19.97
C PRO A 175 21.59 -0.88 -18.96
N ASP A 176 21.97 -2.07 -19.45
CA ASP A 176 22.59 -3.13 -18.66
C ASP A 176 23.95 -2.74 -18.08
N GLU A 177 24.61 -1.74 -18.68
CA GLU A 177 25.96 -1.34 -18.36
C GLU A 177 25.99 -0.11 -17.45
N GLY A 178 26.26 -0.33 -16.15
CA GLY A 178 26.92 0.68 -15.31
C GLY A 178 26.30 0.97 -13.94
N SER A 179 25.07 0.54 -13.66
CA SER A 179 24.39 0.87 -12.40
C SER A 179 23.94 -0.37 -11.65
N GLU A 180 24.50 -0.62 -10.46
CA GLU A 180 24.05 -1.71 -9.60
C GLU A 180 22.56 -1.56 -9.21
N LEU A 181 22.02 -0.33 -9.25
CA LEU A 181 20.60 -0.02 -9.01
C LEU A 181 19.66 -0.56 -10.11
N VAL A 182 20.16 -0.66 -11.34
CA VAL A 182 19.37 -1.04 -12.52
C VAL A 182 19.52 -2.53 -12.84
N ARG A 183 20.40 -3.25 -12.12
CA ARG A 183 20.74 -4.64 -12.45
C ARG A 183 19.62 -5.62 -12.12
N LEU A 184 19.32 -6.50 -13.08
CA LEU A 184 18.40 -7.63 -12.89
C LEU A 184 19.00 -8.69 -11.97
N GLN A 185 18.14 -9.37 -11.21
CA GLN A 185 18.49 -10.51 -10.37
C GLN A 185 17.98 -11.78 -11.02
N SER A 186 18.88 -12.57 -11.64
CA SER A 186 18.53 -13.78 -12.40
C SER A 186 17.49 -13.52 -13.51
N GLY A 187 17.66 -12.42 -14.26
CA GLY A 187 16.75 -12.03 -15.35
C GLY A 187 15.42 -11.44 -14.90
N ARG A 188 15.26 -11.12 -13.61
CA ARG A 188 14.01 -10.60 -13.03
C ARG A 188 14.26 -9.34 -12.23
N THR A 189 13.21 -8.54 -12.05
CA THR A 189 13.31 -7.26 -11.33
C THR A 189 13.00 -7.44 -9.85
N PRO A 190 13.91 -7.04 -8.94
CA PRO A 190 13.62 -7.04 -7.52
C PRO A 190 12.97 -5.72 -7.05
N GLY A 191 12.92 -4.68 -7.87
CA GLY A 191 12.46 -3.35 -7.45
C GLY A 191 13.24 -2.87 -6.22
N PHE A 192 12.57 -2.28 -5.23
CA PHE A 192 13.15 -1.95 -3.92
C PHE A 192 13.15 -3.13 -2.93
N THR A 193 13.15 -4.37 -3.38
CA THR A 193 13.23 -5.52 -2.48
C THR A 193 14.53 -6.28 -2.68
N VAL A 194 14.83 -7.20 -1.77
CA VAL A 194 16.04 -8.05 -1.84
C VAL A 194 15.85 -9.27 -2.75
N ASN A 195 14.62 -9.54 -3.22
CA ASN A 195 14.30 -10.72 -4.01
C ASN A 195 13.07 -10.49 -4.90
N PRO A 196 13.11 -10.85 -6.20
CA PRO A 196 11.96 -10.73 -7.11
C PRO A 196 10.68 -11.41 -6.60
N VAL A 197 10.78 -12.52 -5.86
CA VAL A 197 9.62 -13.19 -5.28
C VAL A 197 8.92 -12.31 -4.24
N TYR A 198 9.69 -11.61 -3.40
CA TYR A 198 9.16 -10.68 -2.40
C TYR A 198 8.58 -9.44 -3.07
N PHE A 199 9.25 -8.92 -4.10
CA PHE A 199 8.72 -7.86 -4.94
C PHE A 199 7.36 -8.22 -5.55
N GLY A 200 7.26 -9.39 -6.17
CA GLY A 200 6.01 -9.88 -6.74
C GLY A 200 4.90 -9.99 -5.69
N ALA A 201 5.20 -10.56 -4.52
CA ALA A 201 4.23 -10.66 -3.42
C ALA A 201 3.75 -9.27 -2.95
N LEU A 202 4.67 -8.32 -2.80
CA LEU A 202 4.38 -6.93 -2.42
C LEU A 202 3.50 -6.23 -3.47
N MET A 203 3.85 -6.34 -4.76
CA MET A 203 3.07 -5.77 -5.86
C MET A 203 1.67 -6.40 -5.96
N SER A 204 1.55 -7.72 -5.73
CA SER A 204 0.27 -8.43 -5.67
C SER A 204 -0.63 -7.90 -4.54
N GLY A 205 -0.05 -7.67 -3.35
CA GLY A 205 -0.75 -6.98 -2.25
C GLY A 205 -1.18 -5.56 -2.63
N GLY A 206 -0.33 -4.85 -3.36
CA GLY A 206 -0.62 -3.53 -3.93
C GLY A 206 -1.80 -3.54 -4.92
N VAL A 207 -1.85 -4.53 -5.82
CA VAL A 207 -2.98 -4.75 -6.74
C VAL A 207 -4.27 -4.95 -5.94
N ALA A 208 -4.25 -5.78 -4.89
CA ALA A 208 -5.43 -5.99 -4.05
C ALA A 208 -5.86 -4.70 -3.32
N LEU A 209 -4.90 -3.95 -2.77
CA LEU A 209 -5.15 -2.67 -2.10
C LEU A 209 -5.79 -1.66 -3.07
N VAL A 210 -5.15 -1.39 -4.21
CA VAL A 210 -5.64 -0.42 -5.20
C VAL A 210 -6.99 -0.86 -5.81
N SER A 211 -7.20 -2.17 -6.01
CA SER A 211 -8.50 -2.72 -6.44
C SER A 211 -9.59 -2.41 -5.41
N SER A 212 -9.30 -2.58 -4.11
CA SER A 212 -10.26 -2.27 -3.03
C SER A 212 -10.59 -0.77 -2.98
N LEU A 213 -9.60 0.10 -3.18
CA LEU A 213 -9.77 1.56 -3.23
C LEU A 213 -10.62 1.98 -4.44
N ALA A 214 -10.36 1.39 -5.61
CA ALA A 214 -11.12 1.64 -6.83
C ALA A 214 -12.59 1.22 -6.69
N ALA A 215 -12.84 0.08 -6.05
CA ALA A 215 -14.21 -0.40 -5.82
C ALA A 215 -14.99 0.51 -4.85
N GLY A 216 -14.34 0.99 -3.78
CA GLY A 216 -14.96 1.84 -2.77
C GLY A 216 -15.13 3.32 -3.16
N ALA A 217 -14.52 3.78 -4.25
CA ALA A 217 -14.52 5.19 -4.64
C ALA A 217 -15.89 5.67 -5.22
N ARG A 218 -16.35 6.85 -4.77
CA ARG A 218 -17.56 7.52 -5.28
C ARG A 218 -17.23 8.42 -6.49
N HIS A 219 -17.85 8.06 -7.61
CA HIS A 219 -18.10 8.73 -8.90
C HIS A 219 -17.06 9.52 -9.72
N ALA A 220 -15.92 10.03 -9.24
CA ALA A 220 -15.06 10.86 -10.13
C ALA A 220 -13.57 10.52 -10.21
N ARG A 221 -12.98 9.78 -9.25
CA ARG A 221 -11.51 9.60 -9.17
C ARG A 221 -11.02 8.17 -9.31
N TRP A 222 -11.93 7.20 -9.44
CA TRP A 222 -11.56 5.78 -9.47
C TRP A 222 -10.82 5.39 -10.75
N TRP A 223 -11.13 6.02 -11.88
CA TRP A 223 -10.43 5.80 -13.15
C TRP A 223 -8.94 6.16 -13.07
N GLY A 224 -8.58 7.16 -12.25
CA GLY A 224 -7.18 7.53 -12.02
C GLY A 224 -6.36 6.45 -11.32
N LEU A 225 -7.00 5.43 -10.75
CA LEU A 225 -6.33 4.28 -10.14
C LEU A 225 -6.01 3.17 -11.16
N LEU A 226 -6.62 3.18 -12.35
CA LEU A 226 -6.37 2.15 -13.36
C LEU A 226 -4.92 2.15 -13.87
N PRO A 227 -4.29 3.30 -14.21
CA PRO A 227 -2.88 3.31 -14.62
C PRO A 227 -1.95 2.77 -13.54
N LEU A 228 -2.21 3.13 -12.28
CA LEU A 228 -1.46 2.60 -11.14
C LEU A 228 -1.66 1.08 -11.02
N LEU A 229 -2.90 0.59 -11.15
CA LEU A 229 -3.18 -0.85 -11.11
C LEU A 229 -2.44 -1.60 -12.23
N THR A 230 -2.44 -1.07 -13.45
CA THR A 230 -1.69 -1.60 -14.59
C THR A 230 -0.19 -1.63 -14.28
N LEU A 231 0.36 -0.55 -13.72
CA LEU A 231 1.77 -0.47 -13.35
C LEU A 231 2.14 -1.51 -12.28
N LEU A 232 1.33 -1.67 -11.23
CA LEU A 232 1.57 -2.68 -10.20
C LEU A 232 1.45 -4.10 -10.75
N ALA A 233 0.47 -4.36 -11.61
CA ALA A 233 0.32 -5.65 -12.30
C ALA A 233 1.51 -5.93 -13.23
N ALA A 234 2.03 -4.93 -13.93
CA ALA A 234 3.28 -5.06 -14.68
C ALA A 234 4.44 -5.43 -13.76
N GLY A 235 4.57 -4.78 -12.59
CA GLY A 235 5.55 -5.17 -11.57
C GLY A 235 5.43 -6.64 -11.14
N VAL A 236 4.21 -7.16 -10.98
CA VAL A 236 3.98 -8.59 -10.71
C VAL A 236 4.53 -9.47 -11.85
N GLY A 237 4.27 -9.11 -13.10
CA GLY A 237 4.79 -9.84 -14.26
C GLY A 237 6.33 -9.81 -14.33
N LEU A 238 6.93 -8.63 -14.16
CA LEU A 238 8.38 -8.42 -14.19
C LEU A 238 9.13 -9.14 -13.05
N SER A 239 8.41 -9.52 -11.99
CA SER A 239 8.95 -10.33 -10.89
C SER A 239 9.19 -11.80 -11.25
N GLY A 240 8.54 -12.30 -12.31
CA GLY A 240 8.57 -13.71 -12.72
C GLY A 240 7.96 -14.71 -11.71
N SER A 241 7.26 -14.24 -10.67
CA SER A 241 6.69 -15.09 -9.62
C SER A 241 5.28 -15.58 -9.96
N ARG A 242 5.13 -16.90 -10.16
CA ARG A 242 3.82 -17.55 -10.43
C ARG A 242 2.83 -17.40 -9.27
N ILE A 243 3.33 -17.41 -8.03
CA ILE A 243 2.48 -17.24 -6.83
C ILE A 243 1.98 -15.80 -6.76
N ALA A 244 2.85 -14.82 -7.04
CA ALA A 244 2.45 -13.42 -7.10
C ALA A 244 1.43 -13.16 -8.22
N PHE A 245 1.60 -13.81 -9.37
CA PHE A 245 0.66 -13.76 -10.49
C PHE A 245 -0.74 -14.26 -10.07
N ALA A 246 -0.80 -15.46 -9.49
CA ALA A 246 -2.05 -16.03 -8.97
C ALA A 246 -2.66 -15.14 -7.89
N GLY A 247 -1.83 -14.57 -6.99
CA GLY A 247 -2.25 -13.63 -5.96
C GLY A 247 -2.84 -12.35 -6.53
N ALA A 248 -2.21 -11.74 -7.54
CA ALA A 248 -2.66 -10.49 -8.16
C ALA A 248 -4.04 -10.65 -8.81
N ILE A 249 -4.26 -11.76 -9.52
CA ILE A 249 -5.55 -12.09 -10.11
C ILE A 249 -6.57 -12.40 -9.01
N GLY A 250 -6.27 -13.37 -8.14
CA GLY A 250 -7.22 -13.85 -7.13
C GLY A 250 -7.61 -12.77 -6.13
N LEU A 251 -6.62 -12.11 -5.51
CA LEU A 251 -6.85 -11.09 -4.49
C LEU A 251 -7.36 -9.78 -5.10
N GLY A 252 -6.85 -9.38 -6.27
CA GLY A 252 -7.31 -8.19 -6.98
C GLY A 252 -8.79 -8.27 -7.35
N LEU A 253 -9.19 -9.38 -7.99
CA LEU A 253 -10.58 -9.60 -8.37
C LEU A 253 -11.49 -9.78 -7.16
N ALA A 254 -11.05 -10.52 -6.14
CA ALA A 254 -11.83 -10.68 -4.90
C ALA A 254 -12.03 -9.34 -4.17
N ALA A 255 -11.00 -8.49 -4.12
CA ALA A 255 -11.08 -7.16 -3.52
C ALA A 255 -12.03 -6.24 -4.31
N ALA A 256 -11.96 -6.26 -5.63
CA ALA A 256 -12.85 -5.49 -6.49
C ALA A 256 -14.31 -5.93 -6.34
N TRP A 257 -14.55 -7.25 -6.32
CA TRP A 257 -15.89 -7.82 -6.21
C TRP A 257 -16.55 -7.53 -4.85
N ARG A 258 -15.78 -7.62 -3.76
CA ARG A 258 -16.29 -7.32 -2.41
C ARG A 258 -16.62 -5.84 -2.19
N GLY A 259 -16.03 -4.93 -2.96
CA GLY A 259 -16.18 -3.49 -2.78
C GLY A 259 -17.52 -2.88 -3.23
N ARG A 260 -18.57 -3.69 -3.43
CA ARG A 260 -19.91 -3.25 -3.94
C ARG A 260 -19.86 -2.47 -5.25
N GLY A 261 -18.79 -2.62 -6.04
CA GLY A 261 -18.67 -2.01 -7.36
C GLY A 261 -19.64 -2.64 -8.36
N THR A 262 -19.98 -1.91 -9.43
CA THR A 262 -20.71 -2.49 -10.56
C THR A 262 -19.85 -3.53 -11.27
N TRP A 263 -20.48 -4.49 -11.96
CA TRP A 263 -19.75 -5.52 -12.71
C TRP A 263 -18.79 -4.91 -13.74
N ALA A 264 -19.19 -3.80 -14.36
CA ALA A 264 -18.37 -3.01 -15.28
C ALA A 264 -17.06 -2.51 -14.63
N ARG A 265 -17.09 -2.06 -13.37
CA ARG A 265 -15.87 -1.64 -12.66
C ARG A 265 -14.94 -2.82 -12.41
N THR A 266 -15.50 -3.96 -12.00
CA THR A 266 -14.73 -5.19 -11.80
C THR A 266 -14.07 -5.65 -13.10
N ALA A 267 -14.79 -5.57 -14.23
CA ALA A 267 -14.25 -5.89 -15.55
C ALA A 267 -13.12 -4.94 -15.96
N LEU A 268 -13.22 -3.64 -15.67
CA LEU A 268 -12.15 -2.67 -15.97
C LEU A 268 -10.91 -2.85 -15.09
N VAL A 269 -11.10 -3.19 -13.81
CA VAL A 269 -9.99 -3.61 -12.92
C VAL A 269 -9.32 -4.87 -13.48
N ALA A 270 -10.11 -5.87 -13.87
CA ALA A 270 -9.58 -7.10 -14.49
C ALA A 270 -8.80 -6.80 -15.77
N ALA A 271 -9.32 -5.93 -16.63
CA ALA A 271 -8.66 -5.51 -17.86
C ALA A 271 -7.33 -4.79 -17.59
N ALA A 272 -7.29 -3.86 -16.63
CA ALA A 272 -6.06 -3.17 -16.25
C ALA A 272 -5.00 -4.14 -15.68
N ILE A 273 -5.41 -5.13 -14.86
CA ILE A 273 -4.50 -6.20 -14.40
C ILE A 273 -3.97 -7.00 -15.59
N ALA A 274 -4.84 -7.43 -16.50
CA ALA A 274 -4.45 -8.22 -17.67
C ALA A 274 -3.50 -7.45 -18.59
N VAL A 275 -3.76 -6.16 -18.84
CA VAL A 275 -2.90 -5.29 -19.64
C VAL A 275 -1.52 -5.14 -18.99
N GLY A 276 -1.45 -4.93 -17.68
CA GLY A 276 -0.17 -4.83 -16.97
C GLY A 276 0.64 -6.12 -17.06
N LEU A 277 0.01 -7.26 -16.80
CA LEU A 277 0.65 -8.58 -16.89
C LEU A 277 1.12 -8.91 -18.31
N ALA A 278 0.29 -8.64 -19.32
CA ALA A 278 0.65 -8.86 -20.73
C ALA A 278 1.78 -7.93 -21.18
N GLY A 279 1.76 -6.66 -20.77
CA GLY A 279 2.84 -5.71 -21.05
C GLY A 279 4.18 -6.16 -20.49
N ALA A 280 4.19 -6.72 -19.28
CA ALA A 280 5.40 -7.29 -18.69
C ALA A 280 5.94 -8.50 -19.49
N ALA A 281 5.06 -9.37 -20.00
CA ALA A 281 5.46 -10.50 -20.84
C ALA A 281 6.08 -10.07 -22.17
N VAL A 282 5.65 -8.92 -22.73
CA VAL A 282 6.27 -8.34 -23.93
C VAL A 282 7.65 -7.76 -23.63
N LEU A 283 7.84 -7.19 -22.45
CA LEU A 283 9.13 -6.62 -22.02
C LEU A 283 10.16 -7.69 -21.63
N LEU A 284 9.71 -8.88 -21.22
CA LEU A 284 10.56 -10.02 -20.86
C LEU A 284 10.11 -11.29 -21.61
N PRO A 285 10.40 -11.40 -22.91
CA PRO A 285 9.94 -12.54 -23.72
C PRO A 285 10.54 -13.89 -23.28
N ASP A 286 11.67 -13.86 -22.56
CA ASP A 286 12.45 -15.05 -22.17
C ASP A 286 12.29 -15.45 -20.68
N ALA A 287 11.38 -14.83 -19.92
CA ALA A 287 11.19 -15.03 -18.47
C ALA A 287 10.11 -16.07 -18.09
#